data_AF-A0A0E3RUV8-F1
#
_entry.id   AF-A0A0E3RUV8-F1
#
_cell.length_a   1.000
_cell.length_b   1.000
_cell.length_c   1.000
_cell.angle_alpha   90.00
_cell.angle_beta   90.00
_cell.angle_gamma   90.00
#
_symmetry.space_group_name_H-M   'P 1'
#
loop_
_entity.id
_entity.type
_entity.pdbx_description
1 polymer ?
#
loop_
_entity_poly.entity_id
_entity_poly.type
_entity_poly.pdbx_seq_one_letter_code
_entity_poly.pdbx_strand_id
1 'polypeptide(L)' 'MVFCVNYRKKLLLDIELVNFLKNVCFEISERYCFEFDAIGSDGDHVHLFVGAEPKYSPSKVMQTIKSIIARQIYSKTDL' A
#
# COMPACT_ATOMS: atom_id res chain seq x y z
N MET A 1 0.35 -8.91 -4.89
CA MET A 1 0.35 -9.16 -3.44
C MET A 1 -0.91 -8.59 -2.79
N VAL A 2 -1.38 -9.18 -1.69
CA VAL A 2 -2.62 -8.77 -1.01
C VAL A 2 -2.36 -8.61 0.49
N PHE A 3 -2.89 -7.56 1.11
CA PHE A 3 -2.87 -7.41 2.56
C PHE A 3 -4.15 -6.76 3.08
N CYS A 4 -4.50 -7.08 4.32
CA CYS A 4 -5.73 -6.61 4.95
C CYS A 4 -5.45 -5.49 5.96
N VAL A 5 -6.44 -4.62 6.13
CA VAL A 5 -6.52 -3.64 7.21
C VAL A 5 -6.59 -4.39 8.54
N ASN A 6 -5.96 -3.82 9.58
CA ASN A 6 -5.98 -4.42 10.90
C ASN A 6 -7.44 -4.62 11.39
N TYR A 7 -7.72 -5.79 11.94
CA TYR A 7 -9.07 -6.23 12.32
C TYR A 7 -10.11 -6.22 11.19
N ARG A 8 -9.70 -6.24 9.91
CA ARG A 8 -10.61 -6.23 8.74
C ARG A 8 -11.60 -5.06 8.78
N LYS A 9 -11.20 -3.94 9.37
CA LYS A 9 -12.02 -2.71 9.38
C LYS A 9 -12.24 -2.25 7.94
N LYS A 10 -13.47 -1.87 7.60
CA LYS A 10 -13.86 -1.41 6.26
C LYS A 10 -13.44 0.02 5.95
N LEU A 11 -12.20 0.39 6.29
CA LEU A 11 -11.68 1.75 6.11
C LEU A 11 -11.47 2.11 4.63
N LEU A 12 -11.26 1.12 3.75
CA LEU A 12 -11.03 1.33 2.32
C LEU A 12 -12.32 1.56 1.53
N LEU A 13 -13.45 1.75 2.20
CA LEU A 13 -14.67 2.29 1.59
C LEU A 13 -14.58 3.81 1.41
N ASP A 14 -13.68 4.47 2.15
CA ASP A 14 -13.42 5.90 2.02
C ASP A 14 -12.55 6.17 0.78
N ILE A 15 -13.13 6.89 -0.19
CA ILE A 15 -12.48 7.24 -1.45
C ILE A 15 -11.24 8.13 -1.24
N GLU A 16 -11.25 9.02 -0.24
CA GLU A 16 -10.12 9.90 0.05
C GLU A 16 -8.95 9.10 0.59
N LEU A 17 -9.22 8.15 1.49
CA LEU A 17 -8.20 7.24 2.01
C LEU A 17 -7.62 6.36 0.90
N VAL A 18 -8.47 5.84 -0.01
CA VAL A 18 -8.00 5.04 -1.16
C VAL A 18 -7.13 5.85 -2.11
N ASN A 19 -7.52 7.10 -2.41
CA ASN A 19 -6.71 7.99 -3.25
C ASN A 19 -5.40 8.37 -2.56
N PHE A 20 -5.42 8.61 -1.25
CA PHE A 20 -4.21 8.83 -0.48
C PHE A 20 -3.28 7.62 -0.55
N LEU A 21 -3.78 6.40 -0.35
CA LEU A 21 -3.00 5.17 -0.48
C LEU A 21 -2.34 5.04 -1.86
N LYS A 22 -3.08 5.35 -2.94
CA LYS A 22 -2.52 5.38 -4.30
C LYS A 22 -1.38 6.38 -4.44
N ASN A 23 -1.52 7.58 -3.86
CA ASN A 23 -0.44 8.58 -3.84
C ASN A 23 0.77 8.07 -3.06
N VAL A 24 0.57 7.39 -1.92
CA VAL A 24 1.68 6.77 -1.17
C VAL A 24 2.41 5.74 -2.03
N CYS A 25 1.68 4.91 -2.77
CA CYS A 25 2.28 3.95 -3.70
C CYS A 25 3.11 4.66 -4.78
N PHE A 26 2.62 5.78 -5.33
CA PHE A 26 3.39 6.60 -6.28
C PHE A 26 4.67 7.17 -5.64
N GLU A 27 4.61 7.70 -4.41
CA GLU A 27 5.81 8.15 -3.70
C GLU A 27 6.80 7.01 -3.39
N ILE A 28 6.30 5.78 -3.24
CA ILE A 28 7.16 4.61 -3.07
C ILE A 28 7.87 4.29 -4.40
N SER A 29 7.18 4.33 -5.54
CA SER A 29 7.83 4.09 -6.84
C SER A 29 8.89 5.13 -7.18
N GLU A 30 8.76 6.37 -6.74
CA GLU A 30 9.79 7.40 -6.95
C GLU A 30 11.07 7.16 -6.12
N ARG A 31 10.95 6.42 -5.00
CA ARG A 31 12.06 6.21 -4.04
C ARG A 31 12.69 4.82 -4.13
N TYR A 32 11.95 3.86 -4.66
CA TYR A 32 12.35 2.47 -4.74
C TYR A 32 12.14 1.97 -6.17
N CYS A 33 12.96 1.02 -6.62
CA CYS A 33 12.81 0.37 -7.93
C CYS A 33 11.61 -0.60 -7.93
N PHE A 34 10.42 -0.09 -7.59
CA PHE A 34 9.14 -0.80 -7.56
C PHE A 34 8.20 -0.17 -8.59
N GLU A 35 7.56 -0.99 -9.39
CA GLU A 35 6.64 -0.58 -10.46
C GLU A 35 5.23 -1.05 -10.11
N PHE A 36 4.31 -0.13 -9.86
CA PHE A 36 2.92 -0.47 -9.51
C PHE A 36 2.04 -0.48 -10.76
N ASP A 37 1.82 -1.67 -11.32
CA ASP A 37 1.01 -1.87 -12.53
C ASP A 37 -0.50 -1.76 -12.26
N ALA A 38 -0.96 -2.23 -11.10
CA ALA A 38 -2.37 -2.15 -10.72
C ALA A 38 -2.56 -2.05 -9.20
N ILE A 39 -3.49 -1.19 -8.78
CA ILE A 39 -3.86 -0.97 -7.38
C ILE A 39 -5.38 -1.06 -7.25
N GLY A 40 -5.85 -2.05 -6.50
CA GLY A 40 -7.27 -2.25 -6.19
C GLY A 40 -7.51 -2.44 -4.70
N SER A 41 -8.73 -2.19 -4.25
CA SER A 41 -9.15 -2.41 -2.86
C SER A 41 -10.59 -2.87 -2.82
N ASP A 42 -10.93 -3.66 -1.82
CA ASP A 42 -12.30 -4.12 -1.56
C ASP A 42 -12.58 -4.03 -0.07
N GLY A 43 -13.02 -2.84 0.37
CA GLY A 43 -13.49 -2.51 1.73
C GLY A 43 -12.46 -2.61 2.86
N ASP A 44 -11.86 -3.79 3.05
CA ASP A 44 -10.99 -4.16 4.17
C ASP A 44 -9.62 -4.70 3.75
N HIS A 45 -9.34 -4.83 2.46
CA HIS A 45 -8.05 -5.29 1.93
C HIS A 45 -7.64 -4.60 0.62
N VAL A 46 -6.34 -4.63 0.35
CA VAL A 46 -5.70 -4.01 -0.81
C VAL A 46 -5.03 -5.09 -1.66
N HIS A 47 -5.21 -4.99 -2.97
CA HIS A 47 -4.53 -5.76 -4.00
C HIS A 47 -3.54 -4.86 -4.73
N LEU A 48 -2.27 -5.27 -4.74
CA LEU A 48 -1.20 -4.57 -5.46
C LEU A 48 -0.56 -5.52 -6.47
N PHE A 49 -0.60 -5.18 -7.75
CA PHE A 49 0.25 -5.80 -8.75
C PHE A 49 1.50 -4.93 -8.89
N VAL A 50 2.64 -5.48 -8.49
CA VAL A 50 3.89 -4.73 -8.33
C VAL A 50 5.08 -5.53 -8.83
N GLY A 51 5.83 -4.94 -9.75
CA GLY A 51 7.15 -5.38 -10.18
C GLY A 51 8.24 -4.83 -9.26
N ALA A 52 9.32 -5.58 -9.08
CA ALA A 52 10.49 -5.15 -8.33
C ALA A 52 11.75 -5.81 -8.89
N GLU A 53 12.90 -5.15 -8.74
CA GLU A 53 14.18 -5.74 -9.14
C GLU A 53 14.48 -7.06 -8.40
N PRO A 54 15.18 -8.02 -9.04
CA PRO A 54 15.45 -9.35 -8.47
C PRO A 54 16.19 -9.35 -7.12
N LYS A 55 16.91 -8.27 -6.79
CA LYS A 55 17.63 -8.12 -5.52
C LYS A 55 16.68 -8.00 -4.31
N TYR A 56 15.41 -7.65 -4.54
CA TYR A 56 14.42 -7.56 -3.48
C TYR A 56 13.64 -8.87 -3.37
N SER A 57 13.69 -9.50 -2.19
CA SER A 57 12.81 -10.63 -1.93
C SER A 57 11.34 -10.18 -1.86
N PRO A 58 10.37 -11.04 -2.23
CA PRO A 58 8.95 -10.70 -2.13
C PRO A 58 8.52 -10.25 -0.72
N SER A 59 9.10 -10.86 0.32
CA SER A 59 8.85 -10.47 1.71
C SER A 59 9.35 -9.07 2.04
N LYS A 60 10.52 -8.68 1.49
CA LYS A 60 11.08 -7.34 1.67
C LYS A 60 10.23 -6.29 0.95
N VAL A 61 9.77 -6.58 -0.26
CA VAL A 61 8.86 -5.68 -1.01
C VAL A 61 7.57 -5.46 -0.21
N MET A 62 6.91 -6.54 0.23
CA MET A 62 5.69 -6.45 1.05
C MET A 62 5.92 -5.67 2.36
N GLN A 63 7.01 -5.97 3.08
CA GLN A 63 7.32 -5.29 4.34
C GLN A 63 7.51 -3.79 4.14
N THR A 64 8.28 -3.38 3.12
CA THR A 64 8.55 -1.98 2.81
C THR A 64 7.25 -1.24 2.49
N ILE A 65 6.47 -1.76 1.53
CA ILE A 65 5.22 -1.12 1.08
C ILE A 65 4.24 -0.98 2.24
N LYS A 66 3.94 -2.08 2.94
CA LYS A 66 2.95 -2.08 4.02
C LYS A 66 3.37 -1.17 5.18
N SER A 67 4.66 -1.14 5.53
CA SER A 67 5.15 -0.31 6.64
C SER A 67 5.07 1.18 6.33
N ILE A 68 5.41 1.59 5.11
CA ILE A 68 5.33 2.99 4.68
C ILE A 68 3.86 3.45 4.63
N ILE A 69 2.98 2.66 4.00
CA ILE A 69 1.54 2.95 3.93
C ILE A 69 0.96 3.10 5.34
N ALA A 70 1.24 2.15 6.25
CA ALA A 70 0.74 2.20 7.62
C ALA A 70 1.18 3.49 8.34
N ARG A 71 2.47 3.86 8.22
CA ARG A 71 3.00 5.09 8.84
C ARG A 71 2.34 6.34 8.27
N GLN A 72 2.23 6.45 6.96
CA GLN A 72 1.64 7.65 6.33
C GLN A 72 0.15 7.80 6.63
N ILE A 73 -0.62 6.70 6.62
CA ILE A 73 -2.04 6.74 6.99
C ILE A 73 -2.20 7.13 8.47
N TYR A 74 -1.37 6.57 9.35
CA TYR A 74 -1.39 6.90 10.78
C TYR A 74 -1.15 8.40 11.01
N SER A 75 -0.12 8.97 10.38
CA SER A 75 0.18 10.41 10.46
C SER A 75 -0.87 11.31 9.82
N LYS A 76 -1.64 10.82 8.84
CA LYS A 76 -2.68 11.59 8.15
C LYS A 76 -4.00 11.63 8.92
N THR A 77 -4.28 10.63 9.74
CA THR A 77 -5.63 10.37 10.29
C THR A 77 -5.71 10.54 11.81
N ASP A 78 -4.61 10.91 12.49
CA ASP A 78 -4.53 10.97 13.97
C ASP A 78 -5.16 9.73 14.66
N LEU A 79 -4.99 8.56 14.04
CA LEU A 79 -5.57 7.29 14.49
C LEU A 79 -4.80 6.63 15.65
#